data_AF-A0A848ZTB0-F1
#
_entry.id   AF-A0A848ZTB0-F1
#
_cell.length_a   1.000
_cell.length_b   1.000
_cell.length_c   1.000
_cell.angle_alpha   90.00
_cell.angle_beta   90.00
_cell.angle_gamma   90.00
#
_symmetry.space_group_name_H-M   'P 1'
#
loop_
_entity.id
_entity.type
_entity.pdbx_description
1 polymer ?
#
loop_
_entity_poly.entity_id
_entity_poly.type
_entity_poly.pdbx_seq_one_letter_code
_entity_poly.pdbx_strand_id
1 'polypeptide(L)'
;MVKKLGYIPFLLILAFACKEKVAVDPLEAAVEPAAPDGVIVHEEYTREEPTTPEETEYYKPVPPVVKPNVSFSKPPSDAIVLFNGDNLDNWISSRDSTAAKWIVNDDGSMTVSDKTGDIQTVQNFGSIQLHLEWKSPKEIQGKGQSRGNSGVFLNGLYEVQVLDNNDNDTYVNGQVASIYKQHVPLAMASVPTGEWNSYDIIYHAPEFNEAGQKIKSGTVT
;
A
#
# COMPACT_ATOMS: atom_id res chain seq x y z
N MET A 1 9.68 -17.38 85.17
CA MET A 1 9.20 -16.83 83.89
C MET A 1 10.15 -15.74 83.43
N VAL A 2 11.27 -16.13 82.79
CA VAL A 2 12.12 -15.35 81.87
C VAL A 2 12.99 -16.41 81.18
N LYS A 3 12.86 -16.63 79.86
CA LYS A 3 13.74 -17.50 79.07
C LYS A 3 14.41 -16.67 77.98
N LYS A 4 15.69 -17.00 77.80
CA LYS A 4 16.77 -16.24 77.17
C LYS A 4 16.70 -16.23 75.64
N LEU A 5 17.18 -15.12 75.10
CA LEU A 5 17.53 -14.87 73.70
C LEU A 5 18.70 -15.78 73.28
N GLY A 6 18.53 -16.54 72.19
CA GLY A 6 19.54 -17.46 71.64
C GLY A 6 19.95 -17.04 70.24
N TYR A 7 21.22 -16.69 70.08
CA TYR A 7 21.90 -16.36 68.83
C TYR A 7 21.96 -17.54 67.84
N ILE A 8 21.74 -17.27 66.55
CA ILE A 8 22.01 -18.20 65.44
C ILE A 8 23.30 -17.73 64.74
N PRO A 9 24.37 -18.54 64.64
CA PRO A 9 25.55 -18.16 63.90
C PRO A 9 25.38 -18.46 62.39
N PHE A 10 25.77 -17.48 61.58
CA PHE A 10 25.80 -17.54 60.12
C PHE A 10 26.99 -18.42 59.67
N LEU A 11 26.71 -19.57 59.04
CA LEU A 11 27.73 -20.48 58.52
C LEU A 11 28.15 -20.02 57.11
N LEU A 12 29.35 -19.46 56.98
CA LEU A 12 29.94 -19.07 55.71
C LEU A 12 30.62 -20.31 55.07
N ILE A 13 30.04 -20.87 54.00
CA ILE A 13 30.64 -21.98 53.24
C ILE A 13 31.49 -21.40 52.12
N LEU A 14 32.82 -21.52 52.25
CA LEU A 14 33.80 -21.26 51.19
C LEU A 14 33.92 -22.49 50.29
N ALA A 15 33.46 -22.38 49.04
CA ALA A 15 33.70 -23.40 48.01
C ALA A 15 34.97 -23.04 47.21
N PHE A 16 36.03 -23.83 47.35
CA PHE A 16 37.20 -23.78 46.47
C PHE A 16 36.90 -24.59 45.21
N ALA A 17 36.85 -23.92 44.05
CA ALA A 17 36.79 -24.58 42.75
C ALA A 17 38.22 -24.85 42.23
N CYS A 18 38.56 -26.13 42.03
CA CYS A 18 39.80 -26.54 41.39
C CYS A 18 39.85 -26.03 39.93
N LYS A 19 40.90 -25.26 39.59
CA LYS A 19 41.26 -24.95 38.20
C LYS A 19 42.02 -26.14 37.62
N GLU A 20 41.33 -27.03 36.93
CA GLU A 20 41.99 -27.99 36.06
C GLU A 20 42.21 -27.33 34.69
N LYS A 21 43.47 -27.01 34.39
CA LYS A 21 43.86 -26.53 33.06
C LYS A 21 43.99 -27.75 32.15
N VAL A 22 43.04 -27.91 31.24
CA VAL A 22 43.20 -28.83 30.10
C VAL A 22 44.27 -28.24 29.18
N ALA A 23 45.34 -28.99 28.95
CA ALA A 23 46.37 -28.62 27.98
C ALA A 23 45.85 -28.93 26.57
N VAL A 24 45.79 -27.91 25.72
CA VAL A 24 45.51 -28.06 24.29
C VAL A 24 46.84 -28.32 23.59
N ASP A 25 46.90 -29.39 22.79
CA ASP A 25 48.08 -29.79 22.03
C ASP A 25 48.41 -28.74 20.94
N PRO A 26 49.62 -28.14 20.90
CA PRO A 26 49.95 -27.05 19.97
C PRO A 26 50.12 -27.47 18.50
N LEU A 27 49.95 -28.75 18.15
CA LEU A 27 50.25 -29.30 16.82
C LEU A 27 49.03 -29.68 15.98
N GLU A 28 47.80 -29.48 16.46
CA GLU A 28 46.62 -29.60 15.60
C GLU A 28 46.45 -28.32 14.78
N ALA A 29 46.90 -28.35 13.53
CA ALA A 29 46.55 -27.33 12.56
C ALA A 29 45.02 -27.32 12.39
N ALA A 30 44.39 -26.18 12.65
CA ALA A 30 42.97 -25.97 12.40
C ALA A 30 42.71 -26.09 10.89
N VAL A 31 42.17 -27.23 10.46
CA VAL A 31 41.57 -27.38 9.14
C VAL A 31 40.12 -26.97 9.30
N GLU A 32 39.73 -25.84 8.70
CA GLU A 32 38.32 -25.46 8.62
C GLU A 32 37.53 -26.55 7.87
N PRO A 33 36.49 -27.13 8.48
CA PRO A 33 35.69 -28.14 7.80
C PRO A 33 34.87 -27.48 6.69
N ALA A 34 34.98 -28.00 5.47
CA ALA A 34 34.08 -27.65 4.38
C ALA A 34 32.61 -27.95 4.78
N ALA A 35 31.71 -27.01 4.50
CA ALA A 35 30.30 -27.13 4.85
C ALA A 35 29.66 -28.38 4.19
N PRO A 36 28.76 -29.11 4.90
CA PRO A 36 28.14 -30.32 4.37
C PRO A 36 27.19 -30.02 3.21
N ASP A 37 27.17 -30.91 2.22
CA ASP A 37 26.25 -30.87 1.08
C ASP A 37 24.79 -30.75 1.55
N GLY A 38 24.11 -29.67 1.13
CA GLY A 38 22.68 -29.46 1.37
C GLY A 38 22.31 -28.30 2.32
N VAL A 39 23.28 -27.54 2.84
CA VAL A 39 22.98 -26.27 3.53
C VAL A 39 22.75 -25.18 2.48
N ILE A 40 21.59 -24.53 2.49
CA ILE A 40 21.36 -23.32 1.68
C ILE A 40 22.23 -22.22 2.28
N VAL A 41 23.36 -21.96 1.63
CA VAL A 41 24.25 -20.85 1.94
C VAL A 41 23.70 -19.62 1.23
N HIS A 42 23.16 -18.70 2.00
CA HIS A 42 22.82 -17.38 1.50
C HIS A 42 24.12 -16.57 1.42
N GLU A 43 24.72 -16.50 0.23
CA GLU A 43 25.98 -15.79 -0.06
C GLU A 43 26.00 -14.33 0.48
N GLU A 44 24.85 -13.70 0.64
CA GLU A 44 24.72 -12.35 1.21
C GLU A 44 25.05 -12.26 2.71
N TYR A 45 25.00 -13.38 3.45
CA TYR A 45 25.35 -13.49 4.88
C TYR A 45 26.67 -14.25 5.13
N THR A 46 27.38 -14.68 4.08
CA THR A 46 28.72 -15.26 4.22
C THR A 46 29.83 -14.25 4.09
N ARG A 47 29.52 -13.04 3.61
CA ARG A 47 30.46 -11.91 3.61
C ARG A 47 30.75 -11.46 5.03
N GLU A 48 31.95 -10.93 5.25
CA GLU A 48 32.31 -10.27 6.51
C GLU A 48 31.26 -9.19 6.83
N GLU A 49 30.68 -9.27 8.03
CA GLU A 49 29.67 -8.30 8.43
C GLU A 49 30.33 -6.91 8.50
N PRO A 50 29.71 -5.89 7.88
CA PRO A 50 30.25 -4.53 7.93
C PRO A 50 30.37 -4.10 9.40
N THR A 51 31.55 -3.60 9.78
CA THR A 51 31.87 -3.21 11.16
C THR A 51 31.78 -1.71 11.38
N THR A 52 31.67 -0.95 10.28
CA THR A 52 31.54 0.51 10.27
C THR A 52 30.26 0.93 9.56
N PRO A 53 29.58 2.01 9.98
CA PRO A 53 28.37 2.50 9.30
C PRO A 53 28.57 2.70 7.80
N GLU A 54 29.72 3.25 7.40
CA GLU A 54 30.05 3.65 6.03
C GLU A 54 30.02 2.48 5.04
N GLU A 55 30.29 1.25 5.48
CA GLU A 55 30.22 0.03 4.64
C GLU A 55 28.80 -0.33 4.20
N THR A 56 27.78 0.30 4.82
CA THR A 56 26.36 0.12 4.48
C THR A 56 25.69 1.41 3.99
N GLU A 57 26.40 2.54 3.99
CA GLU A 57 25.88 3.83 3.55
C GLU A 57 26.09 4.02 2.05
N TYR A 58 25.00 4.06 1.30
CA TYR A 58 25.00 4.44 -0.11
C TYR A 58 24.30 5.80 -0.27
N TYR A 59 24.92 6.68 -1.05
CA TYR A 59 24.45 8.04 -1.25
C TYR A 59 23.77 8.24 -2.61
N LYS A 60 23.64 7.16 -3.39
CA LYS A 60 23.05 7.17 -4.74
C LYS A 60 22.26 5.86 -5.00
N PRO A 61 21.21 5.90 -5.84
CA PRO A 61 20.66 7.10 -6.49
C PRO A 61 20.01 8.05 -5.48
N VAL A 62 20.23 9.36 -5.66
CA VAL A 62 19.56 10.38 -4.86
C VAL A 62 18.10 10.44 -5.31
N PRO A 63 17.12 10.28 -4.41
CA PRO A 63 15.71 10.39 -4.76
C PRO A 63 15.36 11.77 -5.33
N PRO A 64 14.43 11.88 -6.29
CA PRO A 64 13.97 13.16 -6.78
C PRO A 64 13.29 13.97 -5.66
N VAL A 65 13.45 15.30 -5.71
CA VAL A 65 12.80 16.20 -4.76
C VAL A 65 11.38 16.50 -5.24
N VAL A 66 10.39 16.04 -4.48
CA VAL A 66 8.97 16.36 -4.68
C VAL A 66 8.53 17.34 -3.60
N LYS A 67 7.86 18.43 -3.99
CA LYS A 67 7.26 19.36 -3.03
C LYS A 67 5.84 18.88 -2.73
N PRO A 68 5.57 18.34 -1.53
CA PRO A 68 4.20 18.04 -1.13
C PRO A 68 3.44 19.35 -0.93
N ASN A 69 2.12 19.30 -1.10
CA ASN A 69 1.28 20.41 -0.69
C ASN A 69 0.93 20.29 0.79
N VAL A 70 0.80 21.42 1.48
CA VAL A 70 0.40 21.46 2.91
C VAL A 70 -1.07 21.06 3.11
N SER A 71 -1.87 21.10 2.04
CA SER A 71 -3.24 20.58 2.02
C SER A 71 -3.32 19.38 1.09
N PHE A 72 -3.89 18.27 1.58
CA PHE A 72 -4.16 17.08 0.79
C PHE A 72 -5.08 17.33 -0.41
N SER A 73 -5.80 18.45 -0.44
CA SER A 73 -6.64 18.87 -1.57
C SER A 73 -5.87 19.33 -2.81
N LYS A 74 -4.53 19.40 -2.75
CA LYS A 74 -3.70 19.89 -3.86
C LYS A 74 -2.63 18.87 -4.26
N PRO A 75 -2.42 18.69 -5.58
CA PRO A 75 -1.46 17.74 -6.10
C PRO A 75 -0.02 18.12 -5.70
N PRO A 76 0.88 17.12 -5.51
CA PRO A 76 2.31 17.37 -5.37
C PRO A 76 2.90 17.93 -6.68
N SER A 77 4.10 18.50 -6.60
CA SER A 77 4.71 19.21 -7.74
C SER A 77 4.99 18.37 -8.99
N ASP A 78 5.02 17.05 -8.86
CA ASP A 78 5.30 16.09 -9.93
C ASP A 78 4.03 15.40 -10.47
N ALA A 79 2.87 15.64 -9.86
CA ALA A 79 1.63 15.01 -10.28
C ALA A 79 1.04 15.64 -11.54
N ILE A 80 0.42 14.79 -12.36
CA ILE A 80 -0.40 15.20 -13.50
C ILE A 80 -1.80 15.52 -12.96
N VAL A 81 -2.24 16.76 -13.15
CA VAL A 81 -3.55 17.21 -12.68
C VAL A 81 -4.63 16.80 -13.68
N LEU A 82 -5.36 15.73 -13.37
CA LEU A 82 -6.44 15.24 -14.24
C LEU A 82 -7.66 16.17 -14.23
N PHE A 83 -7.97 16.79 -13.09
CA PHE A 83 -9.05 17.77 -12.95
C PHE A 83 -8.73 18.75 -11.82
N ASN A 84 -8.96 20.03 -12.06
CA ASN A 84 -8.68 21.11 -11.12
C ASN A 84 -9.89 22.04 -10.86
N GLY A 85 -11.05 21.71 -11.43
CA GLY A 85 -12.26 22.50 -11.35
C GLY A 85 -12.56 23.41 -12.54
N ASP A 86 -11.65 23.54 -13.50
CA ASP A 86 -11.84 24.49 -14.61
C ASP A 86 -12.51 23.87 -15.84
N ASN A 87 -12.01 22.72 -16.32
CA ASN A 87 -12.45 22.10 -17.56
C ASN A 87 -12.20 20.58 -17.59
N LEU A 88 -12.59 19.95 -18.69
CA LEU A 88 -12.43 18.50 -18.92
C LEU A 88 -11.38 18.20 -20.00
N ASP A 89 -10.40 19.07 -20.24
CA ASP A 89 -9.45 18.94 -21.37
C ASP A 89 -8.57 17.67 -21.28
N ASN A 90 -8.37 17.15 -20.07
CA ASN A 90 -7.67 15.89 -19.84
C ASN A 90 -8.57 14.65 -19.96
N TRP A 91 -9.83 14.83 -20.36
CA TRP A 91 -10.84 13.78 -20.45
C TRP A 91 -11.53 13.76 -21.82
N ILE A 92 -11.84 12.56 -22.30
CA ILE A 92 -12.60 12.31 -23.52
C ILE A 92 -13.69 11.27 -23.26
N SER A 93 -14.69 11.20 -24.13
CA SER A 93 -15.68 10.12 -24.07
C SER A 93 -15.02 8.78 -24.39
N SER A 94 -15.21 7.78 -23.53
CA SER A 94 -14.68 6.42 -23.76
C SER A 94 -15.36 5.72 -24.95
N ARG A 95 -16.55 6.18 -25.35
CA ARG A 95 -17.32 5.59 -26.46
C ARG A 95 -16.76 5.95 -27.83
N ASP A 96 -16.39 7.21 -28.02
CA ASP A 96 -16.11 7.77 -29.36
C ASP A 96 -14.89 8.71 -29.39
N SER A 97 -14.17 8.85 -28.28
CA SER A 97 -13.00 9.74 -28.14
C SER A 97 -13.28 11.22 -28.46
N THR A 98 -14.55 11.64 -28.46
CA THR A 98 -14.92 13.06 -28.55
C THR A 98 -14.80 13.74 -27.18
N ALA A 99 -15.04 15.05 -27.12
CA ALA A 99 -14.97 15.80 -25.85
C ALA A 99 -15.86 15.16 -24.77
N ALA A 100 -15.35 15.08 -23.54
CA ALA A 100 -16.12 14.64 -22.38
C ALA A 100 -17.34 15.55 -22.16
N LYS A 101 -18.49 14.95 -21.85
CA LYS A 101 -19.79 15.64 -21.75
C LYS A 101 -20.34 15.67 -20.33
N TRP A 102 -19.51 15.35 -19.35
CA TRP A 102 -19.86 15.57 -17.95
C TRP A 102 -19.94 17.08 -17.66
N ILE A 103 -20.59 17.44 -16.57
CA ILE A 103 -20.88 18.82 -16.22
C ILE A 103 -19.76 19.32 -15.31
N VAL A 104 -19.15 20.47 -15.62
CA VAL A 104 -18.28 21.20 -14.68
C VAL A 104 -19.16 22.21 -13.95
N ASN A 105 -19.17 22.13 -12.62
CA ASN A 105 -20.03 22.94 -11.76
C ASN A 105 -19.31 24.22 -11.29
N ASP A 106 -20.09 25.21 -10.88
CA ASP A 106 -19.58 26.48 -10.34
C ASP A 106 -18.76 26.30 -9.04
N ASP A 107 -18.95 25.19 -8.32
CA ASP A 107 -18.18 24.85 -7.12
C ASP A 107 -16.82 24.19 -7.42
N GLY A 108 -16.47 24.04 -8.71
CA GLY A 108 -15.24 23.38 -9.16
C GLY A 108 -15.29 21.86 -9.12
N SER A 109 -16.44 21.24 -8.84
CA SER A 109 -16.61 19.79 -9.01
C SER A 109 -17.05 19.45 -10.44
N MET A 110 -16.87 18.20 -10.84
CA MET A 110 -17.55 17.66 -12.02
C MET A 110 -18.67 16.69 -11.62
N THR A 111 -19.70 16.59 -12.44
CA THR A 111 -20.85 15.70 -12.21
C THR A 111 -21.12 14.88 -13.46
N VAL A 112 -21.36 13.58 -13.25
CA VAL A 112 -21.80 12.65 -14.30
C VAL A 112 -23.05 13.21 -14.97
N SER A 113 -23.02 13.33 -16.30
CA SER A 113 -24.22 13.73 -17.06
C SER A 113 -24.99 12.50 -17.51
N ASP A 114 -26.30 12.50 -17.26
CA ASP A 114 -27.16 11.41 -17.68
C ASP A 114 -27.05 11.15 -19.20
N LYS A 115 -26.96 9.86 -19.55
CA LYS A 115 -26.94 9.37 -20.95
C LYS A 115 -25.74 9.83 -21.78
N THR A 116 -24.70 10.42 -21.18
CA THR A 116 -23.48 10.77 -21.93
C THR A 116 -22.48 9.62 -21.99
N GLY A 117 -22.57 8.66 -21.07
CA GLY A 117 -21.65 7.53 -20.94
C GLY A 117 -20.37 7.90 -20.19
N ASP A 118 -19.43 6.95 -20.21
CA ASP A 118 -18.17 7.02 -19.50
C ASP A 118 -17.21 8.03 -20.14
N ILE A 119 -16.32 8.55 -19.30
CA ILE A 119 -15.17 9.35 -19.71
C ILE A 119 -13.89 8.61 -19.33
N GLN A 120 -12.80 8.91 -20.04
CA GLN A 120 -11.47 8.37 -19.79
C GLN A 120 -10.43 9.48 -19.95
N THR A 121 -9.28 9.30 -19.32
CA THR A 121 -8.16 10.22 -19.48
C THR A 121 -7.68 10.22 -20.94
N VAL A 122 -7.25 11.38 -21.43
CA VAL A 122 -6.59 11.48 -22.75
C VAL A 122 -5.27 10.70 -22.75
N GLN A 123 -4.54 10.77 -21.63
CA GLN A 123 -3.27 10.10 -21.44
C GLN A 123 -3.49 8.66 -20.94
N ASN A 124 -2.67 7.72 -21.42
CA ASN A 124 -2.65 6.35 -20.93
C ASN A 124 -1.59 6.18 -19.84
N PHE A 125 -1.88 5.34 -18.86
CA PHE A 125 -1.02 5.13 -17.70
C PHE A 125 -0.70 3.63 -17.49
N GLY A 126 0.50 3.38 -16.96
CA GLY A 126 0.90 2.10 -16.39
C GLY A 126 0.67 2.10 -14.87
N SER A 127 1.72 1.81 -14.11
CA SER A 127 1.69 1.96 -12.65
C SER A 127 1.54 3.42 -12.24
N ILE A 128 0.67 3.71 -11.28
CA ILE A 128 0.33 5.07 -10.82
C ILE A 128 0.08 5.12 -9.32
N GLN A 129 0.23 6.32 -8.76
CA GLN A 129 -0.48 6.75 -7.56
C GLN A 129 -1.57 7.73 -8.00
N LEU A 130 -2.82 7.48 -7.60
CA LEU A 130 -3.99 8.27 -7.98
C LEU A 130 -4.71 8.76 -6.73
N HIS A 131 -4.96 10.06 -6.67
CA HIS A 131 -5.86 10.66 -5.70
C HIS A 131 -7.14 11.11 -6.41
N LEU A 132 -8.30 10.84 -5.82
CA LEU A 132 -9.58 11.41 -6.24
C LEU A 132 -10.53 11.59 -5.06
N GLU A 133 -11.38 12.60 -5.14
CA GLU A 133 -12.50 12.79 -4.23
C GLU A 133 -13.82 12.59 -4.98
N TRP A 134 -14.80 11.98 -4.32
CA TRP A 134 -16.13 11.75 -4.88
C TRP A 134 -17.22 11.88 -3.83
N LYS A 135 -18.43 12.28 -4.25
CA LYS A 135 -19.61 12.31 -3.39
C LYS A 135 -20.82 11.76 -4.14
N SER A 136 -21.69 11.07 -3.43
CA SER A 136 -23.01 10.69 -3.96
C SER A 136 -23.96 11.90 -3.94
N PRO A 137 -25.05 11.87 -4.73
CA PRO A 137 -26.10 12.88 -4.61
C PRO A 137 -26.68 12.92 -3.20
N LYS A 138 -26.97 14.13 -2.68
CA LYS A 138 -27.61 14.30 -1.37
C LYS A 138 -29.02 13.73 -1.32
N GLU A 139 -29.74 13.80 -2.44
CA GLU A 139 -31.04 13.16 -2.58
C GLU A 139 -30.84 11.68 -2.94
N ILE A 140 -31.33 10.80 -2.07
CA ILE A 140 -31.24 9.36 -2.25
C ILE A 140 -32.12 8.92 -3.42
N GLN A 141 -31.50 8.25 -4.39
CA GLN A 141 -32.18 7.67 -5.55
C GLN A 141 -31.68 6.23 -5.74
N GLY A 142 -32.62 5.29 -5.89
CA GLY A 142 -32.27 3.87 -6.08
C GLY A 142 -31.92 3.13 -4.79
N LYS A 143 -31.44 1.89 -4.94
CA LYS A 143 -31.04 0.99 -3.84
C LYS A 143 -30.09 -0.09 -4.36
N GLY A 144 -29.34 -0.73 -3.46
CA GLY A 144 -28.27 -1.64 -3.82
C GLY A 144 -27.33 -0.98 -4.83
N GLN A 145 -27.07 -1.66 -5.94
CA GLN A 145 -26.18 -1.18 -7.00
C GLN A 145 -26.71 -0.01 -7.81
N SER A 146 -27.98 0.42 -7.66
CA SER A 146 -28.50 1.57 -8.41
C SER A 146 -28.45 2.89 -7.64
N ARG A 147 -27.82 2.91 -6.45
CA ARG A 147 -27.72 4.10 -5.60
C ARG A 147 -26.33 4.73 -5.67
N GLY A 148 -26.20 5.82 -6.44
CA GLY A 148 -24.95 6.58 -6.55
C GLY A 148 -23.78 5.74 -7.07
N ASN A 149 -24.03 4.87 -8.05
CA ASN A 149 -23.03 3.95 -8.60
C ASN A 149 -22.16 4.62 -9.67
N SER A 150 -20.85 4.44 -9.56
CA SER A 150 -19.84 4.75 -10.55
C SER A 150 -18.64 3.82 -10.35
N GLY A 151 -17.52 4.05 -11.01
CA GLY A 151 -16.32 3.24 -10.81
C GLY A 151 -15.07 3.88 -11.39
N VAL A 152 -13.92 3.55 -10.81
CA VAL A 152 -12.60 3.96 -11.33
C VAL A 152 -11.95 2.74 -11.97
N PHE A 153 -11.79 2.78 -13.30
CA PHE A 153 -11.25 1.67 -14.07
C PHE A 153 -9.75 1.83 -14.32
N LEU A 154 -8.93 1.08 -13.56
CA LEU A 154 -7.49 1.02 -13.75
C LEU A 154 -7.18 0.26 -15.05
N ASN A 155 -6.41 0.88 -15.93
CA ASN A 155 -6.14 0.43 -17.31
C ASN A 155 -7.42 0.15 -18.14
N GLY A 156 -8.56 0.76 -17.78
CA GLY A 156 -9.84 0.49 -18.43
C GLY A 156 -10.41 -0.91 -18.16
N LEU A 157 -9.83 -1.67 -17.22
CA LEU A 157 -10.13 -3.09 -17.00
C LEU A 157 -10.52 -3.43 -15.57
N TYR A 158 -9.84 -2.85 -14.58
CA TYR A 158 -9.99 -3.23 -13.17
C TYR A 158 -10.71 -2.13 -12.42
N GLU A 159 -11.95 -2.40 -12.03
CA GLU A 159 -12.83 -1.43 -11.38
C GLU A 159 -12.61 -1.40 -9.86
N VAL A 160 -12.25 -0.22 -9.35
CA VAL A 160 -12.42 0.16 -7.95
C VAL A 160 -13.81 0.78 -7.81
N GLN A 161 -14.66 0.10 -7.04
CA GLN A 161 -16.08 0.43 -6.97
C GLN A 161 -16.35 1.77 -6.28
N VAL A 162 -17.25 2.58 -6.86
CA VAL A 162 -17.82 3.79 -6.23
C VAL A 162 -19.31 3.57 -6.05
N LEU A 163 -19.79 3.59 -4.80
CA LEU A 163 -21.19 3.34 -4.49
C LEU A 163 -21.59 4.03 -3.19
N ASP A 164 -22.81 4.57 -3.13
CA ASP A 164 -23.37 5.04 -1.86
C ASP A 164 -23.87 3.85 -1.05
N ASN A 165 -23.04 3.37 -0.12
CA ASN A 165 -23.34 2.23 0.76
C ASN A 165 -23.97 2.62 2.11
N ASN A 166 -24.27 3.90 2.36
CA ASN A 166 -24.91 4.35 3.60
C ASN A 166 -26.36 3.88 3.70
N ASP A 167 -26.67 3.04 4.70
CA ASP A 167 -27.97 2.38 4.87
C ASP A 167 -28.47 1.73 3.56
N ASN A 168 -27.53 1.13 2.81
CA ASN A 168 -27.78 0.59 1.48
C ASN A 168 -27.07 -0.75 1.29
N ASP A 169 -27.75 -1.84 1.68
CA ASP A 169 -27.21 -3.18 1.54
C ASP A 169 -27.04 -3.60 0.07
N THR A 170 -25.92 -4.25 -0.22
CA THR A 170 -25.64 -4.87 -1.52
C THR A 170 -24.74 -6.09 -1.34
N TYR A 171 -24.37 -6.77 -2.42
CA TYR A 171 -23.42 -7.88 -2.34
C TYR A 171 -22.00 -7.36 -2.04
N VAL A 172 -21.36 -7.94 -1.04
CA VAL A 172 -20.13 -7.38 -0.42
C VAL A 172 -18.92 -7.29 -1.36
N ASN A 173 -18.84 -8.14 -2.39
CA ASN A 173 -17.78 -8.06 -3.39
C ASN A 173 -18.05 -7.01 -4.48
N GLY A 174 -19.17 -6.29 -4.46
CA GLY A 174 -19.45 -5.14 -5.33
C GLY A 174 -19.88 -3.90 -4.56
N GLN A 175 -19.60 -3.84 -3.26
CA GLN A 175 -19.84 -2.66 -2.43
C GLN A 175 -18.71 -1.63 -2.63
N VAL A 176 -18.91 -0.41 -2.14
CA VAL A 176 -17.92 0.69 -2.16
C VAL A 176 -16.50 0.19 -1.83
N ALA A 177 -15.52 0.63 -2.63
CA ALA A 177 -14.09 0.28 -2.53
C ALA A 177 -13.74 -1.19 -2.80
N SER A 178 -14.69 -2.03 -3.23
CA SER A 178 -14.35 -3.36 -3.71
C SER A 178 -13.55 -3.29 -5.01
N ILE A 179 -12.68 -4.29 -5.23
CA ILE A 179 -12.28 -4.61 -6.60
C ILE A 179 -13.44 -5.40 -7.18
N TYR A 180 -14.18 -4.78 -8.08
CA TYR A 180 -15.56 -5.18 -8.39
C TYR A 180 -15.66 -6.67 -8.74
N LYS A 181 -16.48 -7.36 -7.95
CA LYS A 181 -16.73 -8.82 -7.93
C LYS A 181 -15.53 -9.73 -7.68
N GLN A 182 -14.35 -9.19 -7.34
CA GLN A 182 -13.12 -9.96 -7.14
C GLN A 182 -12.62 -9.91 -5.70
N HIS A 183 -12.62 -8.75 -5.05
CA HIS A 183 -12.11 -8.60 -3.70
C HIS A 183 -13.03 -7.71 -2.86
N VAL A 184 -13.50 -8.24 -1.72
CA VAL A 184 -14.29 -7.50 -0.74
C VAL A 184 -13.38 -6.47 -0.06
N PRO A 185 -13.78 -5.20 0.11
CA PRO A 185 -12.95 -4.23 0.82
C PRO A 185 -12.77 -4.66 2.28
N LEU A 186 -11.67 -4.26 2.91
CA LEU A 186 -11.36 -4.65 4.30
C LEU A 186 -12.34 -4.03 5.31
N ALA A 187 -12.94 -2.90 4.98
CA ALA A 187 -13.96 -2.22 5.77
C ALA A 187 -14.89 -1.41 4.87
N MET A 188 -16.08 -1.07 5.38
CA MET A 188 -16.93 -0.04 4.79
C MET A 188 -16.54 1.29 5.43
N ALA A 189 -15.68 2.06 4.75
CA ALA A 189 -15.14 3.33 5.20
C ALA A 189 -15.68 4.48 4.33
N SER A 190 -17.00 4.65 4.33
CA SER A 190 -17.66 5.74 3.60
C SER A 190 -18.08 6.86 4.56
N VAL A 191 -17.98 8.10 4.09
CA VAL A 191 -18.65 9.24 4.74
C VAL A 191 -20.17 9.20 4.48
N PRO A 192 -20.99 9.96 5.25
CA PRO A 192 -22.43 10.08 5.02
C PRO A 192 -22.80 10.48 3.58
N THR A 193 -23.99 10.06 3.13
CA THR A 193 -24.52 10.40 1.80
C THR A 193 -24.48 11.92 1.56
N GLY A 194 -23.92 12.33 0.41
CA GLY A 194 -23.77 13.74 0.04
C GLY A 194 -22.46 14.40 0.50
N GLU A 195 -21.66 13.73 1.34
CA GLU A 195 -20.33 14.19 1.74
C GLU A 195 -19.22 13.60 0.84
N TRP A 196 -18.04 14.22 0.89
CA TRP A 196 -16.89 13.84 0.07
C TRP A 196 -16.12 12.66 0.68
N ASN A 197 -16.06 11.57 -0.06
CA ASN A 197 -15.13 10.47 0.14
C ASN A 197 -13.82 10.78 -0.60
N SER A 198 -12.71 10.24 -0.08
CA SER A 198 -11.39 10.32 -0.71
C SER A 198 -10.87 8.91 -0.99
N TYR A 199 -10.33 8.69 -2.18
CA TYR A 199 -9.51 7.52 -2.50
C TYR A 199 -8.09 7.96 -2.83
N ASP A 200 -7.14 7.26 -2.20
CA ASP A 200 -5.73 7.25 -2.55
C ASP A 200 -5.39 5.84 -3.01
N ILE A 201 -5.20 5.66 -4.32
CA ILE A 201 -5.01 4.37 -4.97
C ILE A 201 -3.55 4.23 -5.39
N ILE A 202 -2.88 3.16 -4.97
CA ILE A 202 -1.56 2.80 -5.49
C ILE A 202 -1.72 1.57 -6.37
N TYR A 203 -1.46 1.73 -7.66
CA TYR A 203 -1.63 0.68 -8.65
C TYR A 203 -0.32 0.32 -9.33
N HIS A 204 -0.02 -0.97 -9.35
CA HIS A 204 1.05 -1.54 -10.16
C HIS A 204 0.44 -2.36 -11.30
N ALA A 205 0.77 -1.98 -12.54
CA ALA A 205 0.25 -2.66 -13.72
C ALA A 205 0.76 -4.11 -13.83
N PRO A 206 -0.05 -5.05 -14.33
CA PRO A 206 0.43 -6.40 -14.66
C PRO A 206 1.47 -6.35 -15.78
N GLU A 207 2.40 -7.31 -15.78
CA GLU A 207 3.42 -7.45 -16.82
C GLU A 207 3.14 -8.71 -17.65
N PHE A 208 3.35 -8.61 -18.97
CA PHE A 208 3.13 -9.68 -19.93
C PHE A 208 4.39 -9.87 -20.79
N ASN A 209 4.68 -11.11 -21.20
CA ASN A 209 5.76 -11.39 -22.15
C ASN A 209 5.32 -11.13 -23.61
N GLU A 210 6.26 -11.24 -24.55
CA GLU A 210 5.98 -11.04 -25.99
C GLU A 210 4.93 -12.01 -26.56
N ALA A 211 4.73 -13.17 -25.92
CA ALA A 211 3.71 -14.14 -26.29
C ALA A 211 2.31 -13.81 -25.69
N GLY A 212 2.17 -12.69 -24.97
CA GLY A 212 0.93 -12.26 -24.33
C GLY A 212 0.57 -13.01 -23.05
N GLN A 213 1.49 -13.79 -22.48
CA GLN A 213 1.28 -14.50 -21.23
C GLN A 213 1.64 -13.60 -20.04
N LYS A 214 0.78 -13.61 -19.02
CA LYS A 214 1.01 -12.86 -17.78
C LYS A 214 2.22 -13.42 -17.04
N ILE A 215 3.21 -12.57 -16.79
CA ILE A 215 4.42 -12.92 -16.00
C ILE A 215 4.38 -12.34 -14.59
N LYS A 216 3.59 -11.28 -14.38
CA LYS A 216 3.37 -10.68 -13.05
C LYS A 216 1.96 -10.15 -12.92
N SER A 217 1.28 -10.47 -11.82
CA SER A 217 -0.02 -9.90 -11.51
C SER A 217 0.12 -8.43 -11.13
N GLY A 218 -0.85 -7.62 -11.56
CA GLY A 218 -0.99 -6.27 -11.04
C GLY A 218 -1.43 -6.31 -9.58
N THR A 219 -1.12 -5.25 -8.84
CA THR A 219 -1.54 -5.07 -7.45
C THR A 219 -2.16 -3.69 -7.28
N VAL A 220 -3.07 -3.59 -6.33
CA VAL A 220 -3.76 -2.35 -5.98
C VAL A 220 -3.86 -2.26 -4.46
N THR A 221 -3.64 -1.06 -3.92
CA THR A 221 -3.87 -0.69 -2.52
C THR A 221 -4.80 0.50 -2.50
#